data_AF-A0A7W0WAR7-F1
#
_entry.id   AF-A0A7W0WAR7-F1
#
_cell.length_a   1.000
_cell.length_b   1.000
_cell.length_c   1.000
_cell.angle_alpha   90.00
_cell.angle_beta   90.00
_cell.angle_gamma   90.00
#
_symmetry.space_group_name_H-M   'P 1'
#
loop_
_entity.id
_entity.type
_entity.pdbx_description
1 polymer ?
#
loop_
_entity_poly.entity_id
_entity_poly.type
_entity_poly.pdbx_seq_one_letter_code
_entity_poly.pdbx_strand_id
1 'polypeptide(L)'
;MCRLTLRRLTVLAVLAVTLLAAGCGGGASKEEFQVDMIAARDRVDDGLAQVTNASSVEDLFARLRIAAAEVRSAATDVAEADAPDGLADEERALANTLRAFSEEIVSTVDTLEELEGAAAETRGLDFAGWTKTQARLAALRKAGINVPPLEKH
;
A
#
# COMPACT_ATOMS: atom_id res chain seq x y z
N MET A 1 35.94 -35.97 -20.00
CA MET A 1 37.22 -35.35 -19.58
C MET A 1 37.63 -34.45 -20.76
N CYS A 2 37.77 -33.13 -20.70
CA CYS A 2 38.24 -32.21 -19.67
C CYS A 2 37.49 -30.86 -19.79
N ARG A 3 37.11 -30.27 -18.65
CA ARG A 3 36.74 -28.85 -18.52
C ARG A 3 38.02 -28.00 -18.47
N LEU A 4 37.85 -26.67 -18.58
CA LEU A 4 38.81 -25.56 -18.37
C LEU A 4 39.61 -25.24 -19.64
N THR A 5 39.74 -24.01 -20.13
CA THR A 5 39.69 -22.66 -19.55
C THR A 5 39.65 -21.65 -20.71
N LEU A 6 38.89 -20.57 -20.61
CA LEU A 6 39.46 -19.27 -20.97
C LEU A 6 38.80 -18.18 -20.11
N ARG A 7 39.66 -17.60 -19.28
CA ARG A 7 39.38 -16.69 -18.20
C ARG A 7 39.88 -15.33 -18.66
N ARG A 8 38.99 -14.33 -18.61
CA ARG A 8 39.23 -12.88 -18.48
C ARG A 8 39.90 -12.12 -19.63
N LEU A 9 39.35 -10.92 -19.85
CA LEU A 9 39.82 -9.69 -20.53
C LEU A 9 38.76 -9.33 -21.60
N THR A 10 38.10 -8.16 -21.64
CA THR A 10 38.61 -6.78 -21.60
C THR A 10 37.34 -5.89 -21.48
N VAL A 11 37.06 -5.17 -20.39
CA VAL A 11 37.44 -3.76 -20.08
C VAL A 11 36.55 -2.69 -20.75
N LEU A 12 36.12 -1.73 -19.91
CA LEU A 12 35.77 -0.32 -20.15
C LEU A 12 34.32 0.09 -20.53
N ALA A 13 33.82 1.02 -19.69
CA ALA A 13 32.94 2.14 -20.00
C ALA A 13 31.43 1.80 -20.11
N VAL A 14 30.49 2.43 -19.38
CA VAL A 14 30.43 3.79 -18.83
C VAL A 14 29.58 3.75 -17.55
N LEU A 15 30.19 4.00 -16.39
CA LEU A 15 29.47 4.49 -15.21
C LEU A 15 29.28 6.00 -15.43
N ALA A 16 28.15 6.38 -16.03
CA ALA A 16 27.68 7.75 -16.01
C ALA A 16 26.49 7.78 -15.05
N VAL A 17 26.81 7.71 -13.76
CA VAL A 17 25.92 8.23 -12.73
C VAL A 17 25.93 9.75 -12.92
N THR A 18 24.97 10.26 -13.68
CA THR A 18 24.65 11.69 -13.71
C THR A 18 23.99 12.06 -12.39
N LEU A 19 24.83 12.22 -11.36
CA LEU A 19 24.57 13.04 -10.19
C LEU A 19 24.60 14.51 -10.64
N LEU A 20 23.49 15.00 -11.19
CA LEU A 20 23.29 16.43 -11.48
C LEU A 20 21.82 16.80 -11.24
N ALA A 21 21.47 17.05 -9.97
CA ALA A 21 20.57 18.13 -9.55
C ALA A 21 20.36 18.06 -8.02
N ALA A 22 21.36 18.48 -7.24
CA ALA A 22 21.07 19.00 -5.91
C ALA A 22 20.60 20.45 -6.08
N GLY A 23 19.31 20.70 -5.80
CA GLY A 23 18.77 22.03 -5.54
C GLY A 23 18.11 22.76 -6.70
N CYS A 24 16.90 22.33 -7.09
CA CYS A 24 15.85 23.26 -7.50
C CYS A 24 14.69 23.03 -6.52
N GLY A 25 14.33 24.02 -5.72
CA GLY A 25 13.22 23.93 -4.76
C GLY A 25 11.88 23.92 -5.48
N GLY A 26 11.57 22.81 -6.15
CA GLY A 26 10.23 22.45 -6.56
C GLY A 26 9.92 21.11 -5.92
N GLY A 27 8.97 21.06 -4.98
CA GLY A 27 8.43 19.79 -4.51
C GLY A 27 7.94 18.94 -5.70
N ALA A 28 7.76 17.63 -5.49
CA ALA A 28 7.18 16.77 -6.51
C ALA A 28 5.87 17.37 -7.05
N SER A 29 5.58 17.12 -8.32
CA SER A 29 4.36 17.65 -8.93
C SER A 29 3.11 17.02 -8.31
N LYS A 30 1.97 17.72 -8.38
CA LYS A 30 0.68 17.15 -7.96
C LYS A 30 0.34 15.89 -8.77
N GLU A 31 0.76 15.86 -10.03
CA GLU A 31 0.54 14.75 -10.94
C GLU A 31 1.33 13.50 -10.52
N GLU A 32 2.60 13.64 -10.15
CA GLU A 32 3.42 12.53 -9.61
C GLU A 32 2.84 12.01 -8.29
N PHE A 33 2.56 12.91 -7.35
CA PHE A 33 1.95 12.54 -6.08
C PHE A 33 0.58 11.85 -6.28
N GLN A 34 -0.23 12.29 -7.25
CA GLN A 34 -1.49 11.64 -7.57
C GLN A 34 -1.29 10.20 -8.07
N VAL A 35 -0.28 9.95 -8.91
CA VAL A 35 0.04 8.61 -9.39
C VAL A 35 0.37 7.68 -8.22
N ASP A 36 1.18 8.16 -7.28
CA ASP A 36 1.56 7.38 -6.10
C ASP A 36 0.35 7.08 -5.20
N MET A 37 -0.54 8.06 -4.99
CA MET A 37 -1.76 7.85 -4.20
C MET A 37 -2.74 6.88 -4.88
N ILE A 38 -2.83 6.89 -6.21
CA ILE A 38 -3.64 5.93 -6.97
C ILE A 38 -3.04 4.53 -6.82
N ALA A 39 -1.72 4.38 -6.99
CA ALA A 39 -1.07 3.08 -6.86
C ALA A 39 -1.25 2.49 -5.45
N ALA A 40 -1.10 3.30 -4.40
CA ALA A 40 -1.35 2.88 -3.03
C ALA A 40 -2.82 2.48 -2.80
N ARG A 41 -3.78 3.24 -3.36
CA ARG A 41 -5.21 2.91 -3.31
C ARG A 41 -5.50 1.60 -4.00
N ASP A 42 -5.01 1.41 -5.22
CA ASP A 42 -5.22 0.20 -6.02
C ASP A 42 -4.69 -1.03 -5.30
N ARG A 43 -3.52 -0.93 -4.65
CA ARG A 43 -2.96 -2.00 -3.81
C ARG A 43 -3.90 -2.38 -2.65
N VAL A 44 -4.50 -1.40 -1.98
CA VAL A 44 -5.49 -1.65 -0.92
C VAL A 44 -6.70 -2.39 -1.47
N ASP A 45 -7.27 -1.92 -2.59
CA ASP A 45 -8.42 -2.57 -3.25
C ASP A 45 -8.08 -4.02 -3.67
N ASP A 46 -6.92 -4.25 -4.31
CA ASP A 46 -6.48 -5.59 -4.70
C ASP A 46 -6.34 -6.54 -3.50
N GLY A 47 -5.79 -6.05 -2.39
CA GLY A 47 -5.70 -6.81 -1.15
C GLY A 47 -7.07 -7.19 -0.58
N LEU A 48 -8.00 -6.23 -0.53
CA LEU A 48 -9.36 -6.44 -0.01
C LEU A 48 -10.21 -7.32 -0.93
N ALA A 49 -10.07 -7.20 -2.26
CA ALA A 49 -10.78 -8.02 -3.23
C ALA A 49 -10.44 -9.51 -3.11
N GLN A 50 -9.25 -9.85 -2.62
CA GLN A 50 -8.90 -11.25 -2.38
C GLN A 50 -9.71 -11.88 -1.24
N VAL A 51 -10.13 -11.10 -0.25
CA VAL A 51 -10.86 -11.59 0.94
C VAL A 51 -12.21 -12.18 0.56
N THR A 52 -12.91 -11.58 -0.40
CA THR A 52 -14.25 -12.02 -0.83
C THR A 52 -14.26 -13.37 -1.55
N ASN A 53 -13.09 -13.80 -2.03
CA ASN A 53 -12.90 -15.08 -2.71
C ASN A 53 -12.53 -16.21 -1.74
N ALA A 54 -12.61 -15.99 -0.43
CA ALA A 54 -12.31 -17.02 0.57
C ALA A 54 -13.29 -18.20 0.47
N SER A 55 -12.73 -19.41 0.49
CA SER A 55 -13.46 -20.68 0.34
C SER A 55 -13.65 -21.46 1.64
N SER A 56 -12.90 -21.08 2.68
CA SER A 56 -13.03 -21.61 4.04
C SER A 56 -12.69 -20.52 5.06
N VAL A 57 -12.85 -20.84 6.34
CA VAL A 57 -12.47 -19.95 7.45
C VAL A 57 -10.95 -19.72 7.48
N GLU A 58 -10.17 -20.80 7.33
CA GLU A 58 -8.71 -20.72 7.31
C GLU A 58 -8.22 -19.91 6.11
N ASP A 59 -8.86 -20.09 4.95
CA ASP A 59 -8.59 -19.30 3.74
C ASP A 59 -8.96 -17.82 3.95
N LEU A 60 -10.09 -17.54 4.62
CA LEU A 60 -10.48 -16.17 4.99
C LEU A 60 -9.41 -15.49 5.87
N PHE A 61 -8.95 -16.16 6.93
CA PHE A 61 -7.93 -15.61 7.82
C PHE A 61 -6.59 -15.40 7.10
N ALA A 62 -6.20 -16.34 6.24
CA ALA A 62 -5.00 -16.19 5.41
C ALA A 62 -5.11 -14.96 4.49
N ARG A 63 -6.25 -14.79 3.81
CA ARG A 63 -6.50 -13.65 2.91
C ARG A 63 -6.59 -12.32 3.64
N LEU A 64 -7.20 -12.28 4.83
CA LEU A 64 -7.22 -11.08 5.67
C LEU A 64 -5.80 -10.67 6.09
N ARG A 65 -4.93 -11.62 6.43
CA ARG A 65 -3.52 -11.31 6.72
C ARG A 65 -2.76 -10.78 5.51
N ILE A 66 -3.01 -11.34 4.33
CA ILE A 66 -2.45 -10.82 3.07
C ILE A 66 -2.96 -9.40 2.82
N ALA A 67 -4.27 -9.16 2.94
CA ALA A 67 -4.86 -7.84 2.81
C ALA A 67 -4.22 -6.84 3.78
N ALA A 68 -4.06 -7.21 5.06
CA ALA A 68 -3.39 -6.36 6.04
C ALA A 68 -1.95 -6.01 5.64
N ALA A 69 -1.19 -6.96 5.07
CA ALA A 69 0.16 -6.73 4.59
C ALA A 69 0.19 -5.79 3.38
N GLU A 70 -0.76 -5.91 2.44
CA GLU A 70 -0.91 -5.00 1.31
C GLU A 70 -1.30 -3.59 1.76
N VAL A 71 -2.24 -3.45 2.71
CA VAL A 71 -2.61 -2.16 3.30
C VAL A 71 -1.42 -1.52 4.02
N ARG A 72 -0.59 -2.32 4.73
CA ARG A 72 0.63 -1.82 5.36
C ARG A 72 1.67 -1.36 4.34
N SER A 73 1.81 -2.08 3.24
CA SER A 73 2.72 -1.71 2.16
C SER A 73 2.26 -0.42 1.50
N ALA A 74 0.96 -0.26 1.22
CA ALA A 74 0.38 0.99 0.75
C ALA A 74 0.63 2.15 1.73
N ALA A 75 0.57 1.90 3.05
CA ALA A 75 0.90 2.91 4.06
C ALA A 75 2.37 3.37 3.98
N THR A 76 3.29 2.46 3.69
CA THR A 76 4.71 2.76 3.46
C THR A 76 4.89 3.52 2.16
N ASP A 77 4.28 3.05 1.06
CA ASP A 77 4.33 3.71 -0.25
C ASP A 77 3.83 5.17 -0.15
N VAL A 78 2.74 5.42 0.58
CA VAL A 78 2.24 6.79 0.84
C VAL A 78 3.23 7.60 1.67
N ALA A 79 3.82 7.01 2.71
CA ALA A 79 4.76 7.72 3.60
C ALA A 79 6.09 8.08 2.93
N GLU A 80 6.46 7.34 1.89
CA GLU A 80 7.67 7.57 1.10
C GLU A 80 7.41 8.46 -0.13
N ALA A 81 6.14 8.74 -0.46
CA ALA A 81 5.78 9.63 -1.55
C ALA A 81 6.17 11.08 -1.24
N ASP A 82 6.82 11.74 -2.20
CA ASP A 82 7.14 13.16 -2.08
C ASP A 82 5.85 13.99 -2.21
N ALA A 83 5.35 14.52 -1.10
CA ALA A 83 4.17 15.36 -1.11
C ALA A 83 4.50 16.79 -1.62
N PRO A 84 3.72 17.36 -2.54
CA PRO A 84 3.85 18.77 -2.91
C PRO A 84 3.53 19.68 -1.72
N ASP A 85 3.97 20.94 -1.81
CA ASP A 85 3.70 21.96 -0.80
C ASP A 85 2.21 22.03 -0.45
N GLY A 86 1.93 21.98 0.86
CA GLY A 86 0.58 22.02 1.40
C GLY A 86 -0.17 20.69 1.42
N LEU A 87 0.43 19.56 0.99
CA LEU A 87 -0.17 18.22 1.09
C LEU A 87 0.56 17.26 2.04
N ALA A 88 1.64 17.69 2.68
CA ALA A 88 2.42 16.85 3.60
C ALA A 88 1.60 16.36 4.81
N ASP A 89 0.55 17.08 5.20
CA ASP A 89 -0.33 16.65 6.29
C ASP A 89 -1.36 15.61 5.81
N GLU A 90 -1.89 15.76 4.58
CA GLU A 90 -2.75 14.78 3.94
C GLU A 90 -2.04 13.45 3.67
N GLU A 91 -0.80 13.50 3.16
CA GLU A 91 0.09 12.34 3.00
C GLU A 91 0.22 11.59 4.32
N ARG A 92 0.72 12.26 5.36
CA ARG A 92 0.94 11.66 6.67
C ARG A 92 -0.33 11.11 7.28
N ALA A 93 -1.45 11.82 7.10
CA ALA A 93 -2.75 11.40 7.60
C ALA A 93 -3.26 10.15 6.90
N LEU A 94 -3.06 10.01 5.59
CA LEU A 94 -3.41 8.80 4.84
C LEU A 94 -2.50 7.64 5.23
N ALA A 95 -1.17 7.83 5.25
CA ALA A 95 -0.22 6.79 5.66
C ALA A 95 -0.54 6.23 7.06
N ASN A 96 -0.80 7.11 8.03
CA ASN A 96 -1.17 6.69 9.39
C ASN A 96 -2.53 5.99 9.44
N THR A 97 -3.49 6.42 8.62
CA THR A 97 -4.81 5.77 8.54
C THR A 97 -4.69 4.36 7.97
N LEU A 98 -3.90 4.16 6.91
CA LEU A 98 -3.64 2.85 6.32
C LEU A 98 -2.88 1.93 7.29
N ARG A 99 -1.88 2.44 8.00
CA ARG A 99 -1.17 1.66 9.03
C ARG A 99 -2.12 1.16 10.12
N ALA A 100 -2.98 2.05 10.64
CA ALA A 100 -3.98 1.68 11.64
C ALA A 100 -5.02 0.69 11.08
N PHE A 101 -5.39 0.81 9.80
CA PHE A 101 -6.31 -0.13 9.15
C PHE A 101 -5.67 -1.52 9.00
N SER A 102 -4.40 -1.61 8.63
CA SER A 102 -3.67 -2.88 8.63
C SER A 102 -3.65 -3.54 10.02
N GLU A 103 -3.36 -2.76 11.06
CA GLU A 103 -3.35 -3.24 12.44
C GLU A 103 -4.74 -3.70 12.91
N GLU A 104 -5.80 -3.00 12.50
CA GLU A 104 -7.19 -3.40 12.75
C GLU A 104 -7.49 -4.76 12.11
N ILE A 105 -7.13 -4.97 10.84
CA ILE A 105 -7.36 -6.26 10.16
C ILE A 105 -6.63 -7.40 10.89
N VAL A 106 -5.36 -7.21 11.26
CA VAL A 106 -4.60 -8.23 12.01
C VAL A 106 -5.25 -8.53 13.35
N SER A 107 -5.58 -7.49 14.13
CA SER A 107 -6.22 -7.65 15.43
C SER A 107 -7.57 -8.37 15.34
N THR A 108 -8.34 -8.12 14.27
CA THR A 108 -9.60 -8.82 14.01
C THR A 108 -9.34 -10.29 13.73
N VAL A 109 -8.36 -10.63 12.91
CA VAL A 109 -8.01 -12.05 12.65
C VAL A 109 -7.60 -12.76 13.94
N ASP A 110 -6.70 -12.16 14.73
CA ASP A 110 -6.22 -12.77 15.97
C ASP A 110 -7.38 -13.00 16.95
N THR A 111 -8.30 -12.03 17.08
CA THR A 111 -9.51 -12.17 17.91
C THR A 111 -10.41 -13.31 17.43
N LEU A 112 -10.60 -13.45 16.12
CA LEU A 112 -11.46 -14.48 15.54
C LEU A 112 -10.86 -15.89 15.67
N GLU A 113 -9.54 -16.03 15.67
CA GLU A 113 -8.86 -17.30 15.91
C GLU A 113 -8.95 -17.77 17.37
N GLU A 114 -8.96 -16.83 18.32
CA GLU A 114 -9.13 -17.14 19.75
C GLU A 114 -10.55 -17.59 20.10
N LEU A 115 -11.55 -17.18 19.31
CA LEU A 115 -12.95 -17.49 19.55
C LEU A 115 -13.39 -18.73 18.74
N GLU A 116 -13.43 -19.89 19.40
CA GLU A 116 -13.95 -21.12 18.80
C GLU A 116 -15.37 -20.90 18.22
N GLY A 117 -15.53 -21.05 16.90
CA GLY A 117 -16.82 -20.92 16.21
C GLY A 117 -17.20 -19.50 15.76
N ALA A 118 -16.45 -18.45 16.12
CA ALA A 118 -16.74 -17.07 15.70
C ALA A 118 -16.54 -16.82 14.20
N ALA A 119 -15.85 -17.73 13.53
CA ALA A 119 -15.66 -17.67 12.09
C ALA A 119 -16.98 -17.65 11.28
N ALA A 120 -18.05 -18.23 11.81
CA ALA A 120 -19.37 -18.16 11.17
C ALA A 120 -20.00 -16.75 11.26
N GLU A 121 -19.56 -15.92 12.20
CA GLU A 121 -20.01 -14.53 12.37
C GLU A 121 -19.24 -13.52 11.51
N THR A 122 -18.23 -13.97 10.76
CA THR A 122 -17.39 -13.12 9.89
C THR A 122 -18.08 -12.62 8.63
N ARG A 123 -19.34 -13.03 8.37
CA ARG A 123 -20.11 -12.48 7.24
C ARG A 123 -20.43 -11.02 7.51
N GLY A 124 -19.68 -10.13 6.87
CA GLY A 124 -19.87 -8.68 6.99
C GLY A 124 -18.89 -8.01 7.94
N LEU A 125 -17.61 -8.43 7.96
CA LEU A 125 -16.55 -7.67 8.62
C LEU A 125 -16.59 -6.22 8.13
N ASP A 126 -16.88 -5.31 9.06
CA ASP A 126 -16.85 -3.87 8.83
C ASP A 126 -15.63 -3.30 9.53
N PHE A 127 -14.76 -2.66 8.76
CA PHE A 127 -13.53 -2.06 9.26
C PHE A 127 -13.67 -0.55 9.30
N ALA A 128 -13.48 0.03 10.47
CA ALA A 128 -13.46 1.48 10.64
C ALA A 128 -12.35 2.10 9.78
N GLY A 129 -11.23 1.40 9.59
CA GLY A 129 -10.13 1.75 8.72
C GLY A 129 -10.53 1.95 7.26
N TRP A 130 -11.46 1.15 6.71
CA TRP A 130 -11.96 1.36 5.35
C TRP A 130 -12.69 2.71 5.24
N THR A 131 -13.62 2.99 6.17
CA THR A 131 -14.37 4.26 6.18
C THR A 131 -13.46 5.46 6.38
N LYS A 132 -12.47 5.36 7.28
CA LYS A 132 -11.48 6.42 7.50
C LYS A 132 -10.62 6.64 6.26
N THR A 133 -10.21 5.57 5.58
CA THR A 133 -9.43 5.66 4.33
C THR A 133 -10.24 6.38 3.26
N GLN A 134 -11.52 6.03 3.08
CA GLN A 134 -12.41 6.75 2.15
C GLN A 134 -12.49 8.25 2.45
N ALA A 135 -12.55 8.64 3.72
CA ALA A 135 -12.52 10.04 4.14
C ALA A 135 -11.19 10.74 3.79
N ARG A 136 -10.05 10.05 3.94
CA ARG A 136 -8.73 10.58 3.54
C ARG A 136 -8.60 10.75 2.04
N LEU A 137 -9.04 9.76 1.26
CA LEU A 137 -9.09 9.88 -0.20
C LEU A 137 -10.00 11.03 -0.64
N ALA A 138 -11.11 11.27 0.07
CA ALA A 138 -11.98 12.42 -0.19
C ALA A 138 -11.32 13.76 0.13
N ALA A 139 -10.48 13.83 1.18
CA ALA A 139 -9.70 15.02 1.49
C ALA A 139 -8.67 15.33 0.40
N LEU A 140 -7.95 14.31 -0.09
CA LEU A 140 -7.03 14.45 -1.22
C LEU A 140 -7.72 15.00 -2.48
N ARG A 141 -8.91 14.48 -2.82
CA ARG A 141 -9.72 15.01 -3.93
C ARG A 141 -10.08 16.48 -3.75
N LYS A 142 -10.45 16.90 -2.54
CA LYS A 142 -10.73 18.32 -2.23
C LYS A 142 -9.50 19.20 -2.37
N ALA A 143 -8.31 18.65 -2.14
CA ALA A 143 -7.03 19.34 -2.30
C ALA A 143 -6.48 19.32 -3.74
N GLY A 144 -7.23 18.73 -4.67
CA GLY A 144 -6.91 18.70 -6.10
C GLY A 144 -6.11 17.48 -6.55
N ILE A 145 -6.00 16.43 -5.71
CA ILE A 145 -5.41 15.14 -6.08
C ILE A 145 -6.53 14.17 -6.43
N ASN A 146 -6.71 13.87 -7.71
CA ASN A 146 -7.83 13.08 -8.22
C ASN A 146 -7.60 11.57 -8.04
N VAL A 147 -7.66 11.10 -6.79
CA VAL A 147 -7.63 9.67 -6.44
C VAL A 147 -9.05 9.12 -6.40
N PRO A 148 -9.37 8.00 -7.06
CA PRO A 148 -10.67 7.33 -6.91
C PRO A 148 -10.95 6.89 -5.47
N PRO A 149 -12.22 6.64 -5.09
CA PRO A 149 -12.52 5.97 -3.83
C PRO A 149 -12.08 4.49 -3.88
N LEU A 150 -11.92 3.87 -2.70
CA LEU A 150 -11.86 2.41 -2.59
C LEU A 150 -13.15 1.78 -3.11
N GLU A 151 -13.03 0.60 -3.70
CA GLU A 151 -14.16 -0.18 -4.16
C GLU A 151 -14.88 -0.87 -3.00
N LYS A 152 -16.10 -1.36 -3.29
CA LYS A 152 -16.83 -2.26 -2.40
C LYS A 152 -16.61 -3.67 -2.91
N HIS A 153 -16.12 -4.53 -2.04
CA HIS A 153 -15.87 -5.95 -2.30
C HIS A 153 -16.83 -6.80 -1.47
#